data_AF-A0A2H0RXW4-F1
#
_entry.id   AF-A0A2H0RXW4-F1
#
_cell.length_a   1.000
_cell.length_b   1.000
_cell.length_c   1.000
_cell.angle_alpha   90.00
_cell.angle_beta   90.00
_cell.angle_gamma   90.00
#
_symmetry.space_group_name_H-M   'P 1'
#
loop_
_entity.id
_entity.type
_entity.pdbx_description
1 polymer ?
#
loop_
_entity_poly.entity_id
_entity_poly.type
_entity_poly.pdbx_seq_one_letter_code
_entity_poly.pdbx_strand_id
1 'polypeptide(L)'
;MTSRSLYLILLAVSGTLFVLLVVNLPAEPAQPIQTPLQAQEQAASTKTADIDNSIPMPEYTIVYTIHTQRYDSGTSYYVLIPAVDITSDVFKEEVRMLVRKIAAEKGGAVSIEFHDSRQSLDLSYKQYGDQSLGRPVTQGERDILARHFIASFDGELDTGIYRNTLMFFPSAFRQHPSVGEHVASEEFNP
;
A
#
# COMPACT_ATOMS: atom_id res chain seq x y z
N MET A 1 -52.35 43.37 20.76
CA MET A 1 -53.50 42.45 20.89
C MET A 1 -53.14 41.15 20.20
N THR A 2 -53.22 40.01 20.93
CA THR A 2 -53.50 38.61 20.47
C THR A 2 -52.63 38.00 19.35
N SER A 3 -52.14 36.74 19.34
CA SER A 3 -52.32 35.51 20.12
C SER A 3 -51.27 34.49 19.61
N ARG A 4 -50.47 33.83 20.48
CA ARG A 4 -50.56 32.41 20.89
C ARG A 4 -50.75 31.34 19.79
N SER A 5 -49.81 30.39 19.72
CA SER A 5 -50.09 28.94 19.83
C SER A 5 -48.79 28.13 19.99
N LEU A 6 -48.50 27.69 21.21
CA LEU A 6 -47.52 26.64 21.53
C LEU A 6 -48.31 25.54 22.25
N TYR A 7 -48.34 24.33 21.69
CA TYR A 7 -49.02 23.18 22.29
C TYR A 7 -48.13 22.48 23.30
N LEU A 8 -48.61 22.42 24.55
CA LEU A 8 -48.22 21.47 25.59
C LEU A 8 -48.78 20.08 25.26
N ILE A 9 -48.00 19.02 25.52
CA ILE A 9 -48.57 17.69 25.81
C ILE A 9 -47.99 17.14 27.11
N LEU A 10 -48.93 16.57 27.86
CA LEU A 10 -48.94 16.11 29.24
C LEU A 10 -48.03 14.91 29.53
N LEU A 11 -47.57 14.88 30.79
CA LEU A 11 -47.20 13.71 31.57
C LEU A 11 -48.33 12.68 31.68
N ALA A 12 -47.96 11.40 31.72
CA ALA A 12 -48.69 10.39 32.49
C ALA A 12 -47.69 9.44 33.17
N VAL A 13 -47.75 9.44 34.51
CA VAL A 13 -47.00 8.58 35.42
C VAL A 13 -47.93 7.47 35.89
N SER A 14 -47.47 6.22 35.85
CA SER A 14 -47.84 5.14 36.78
C SER A 14 -46.72 4.08 36.66
N GLY A 15 -45.97 3.68 37.68
CA GLY A 15 -46.31 3.48 39.08
C GLY A 15 -46.84 2.06 39.28
N THR A 16 -45.96 1.05 39.38
CA THR A 16 -45.74 0.18 40.57
C THR A 16 -45.02 -1.15 40.23
N LEU A 17 -43.90 -1.36 40.93
CA LEU A 17 -43.44 -2.57 41.64
C LEU A 17 -43.63 -3.96 41.00
N PHE A 18 -42.52 -4.61 40.61
CA PHE A 18 -42.42 -6.08 40.59
C PHE A 18 -41.01 -6.55 41.01
N VAL A 19 -40.97 -7.08 42.24
CA VAL A 19 -40.15 -8.16 42.82
C VAL A 19 -38.76 -8.42 42.23
N LEU A 20 -37.73 -8.19 43.06
CA LEU A 20 -36.38 -8.76 42.93
C LEU A 20 -36.46 -10.29 42.91
N LEU A 21 -36.08 -10.91 41.79
CA LEU A 21 -35.58 -12.28 41.78
C LEU A 21 -34.06 -12.21 41.67
N VAL A 22 -33.36 -12.40 42.80
CA VAL A 22 -31.90 -12.55 42.80
C VAL A 22 -31.60 -13.95 42.31
N VAL A 23 -31.32 -14.10 41.02
CA VAL A 23 -30.65 -15.30 40.51
C VAL A 23 -29.18 -15.13 40.82
N ASN A 24 -28.72 -15.85 41.85
CA ASN A 24 -27.33 -15.94 42.23
C ASN A 24 -26.62 -16.82 41.18
N LEU A 25 -26.18 -16.23 40.06
CA LEU A 25 -25.21 -16.87 39.19
C LEU A 25 -23.83 -16.71 39.83
N PRO A 26 -23.03 -17.77 39.97
CA PRO A 26 -21.65 -17.62 40.40
C PRO A 26 -20.90 -16.76 39.38
N ALA A 27 -20.33 -15.65 39.85
CA ALA A 27 -19.39 -14.86 39.07
C ALA A 27 -18.19 -15.76 38.76
N GLU A 28 -18.16 -16.29 37.54
CA GLU A 28 -16.95 -16.85 36.96
C GLU A 28 -15.90 -15.73 36.97
N PRO A 29 -14.71 -15.94 37.57
CA PRO A 29 -13.71 -14.89 37.62
C PRO A 29 -13.32 -14.57 36.17
N ALA A 30 -13.57 -13.32 35.77
CA ALA A 30 -13.09 -12.78 34.51
C ALA A 30 -11.56 -12.98 34.47
N GLN A 31 -11.12 -13.99 33.72
CA GLN A 31 -9.71 -14.14 33.41
C GLN A 31 -9.31 -12.91 32.58
N PRO A 32 -8.17 -12.27 32.88
CA PRO A 32 -7.69 -11.17 32.06
C PRO A 32 -7.47 -11.71 30.64
N ILE A 33 -8.27 -11.21 29.68
CA ILE A 33 -7.97 -11.37 28.26
C ILE A 33 -6.65 -10.62 28.05
N GLN A 34 -5.55 -11.36 27.99
CA GLN A 34 -4.28 -10.83 27.52
C GLN A 34 -4.47 -10.49 26.05
N THR A 35 -4.52 -9.20 25.75
CA THR A 35 -4.35 -8.69 24.39
C THR A 35 -3.03 -9.23 23.84
N PRO A 36 -2.98 -9.98 22.72
CA PRO A 36 -1.72 -10.34 22.10
C PRO A 36 -1.26 -9.13 21.28
N LEU A 37 -0.88 -8.06 21.97
CA LEU A 37 -0.27 -6.87 21.39
C LEU A 37 0.94 -6.45 22.24
N GLN A 38 1.74 -7.44 22.67
CA GLN A 38 3.01 -7.21 23.36
C GLN A 38 3.84 -8.51 23.36
N ALA A 39 4.22 -8.98 22.17
CA ALA A 39 5.30 -9.95 21.97
C ALA A 39 5.71 -10.01 20.49
N GLN A 40 6.22 -8.90 19.95
CA GLN A 40 7.15 -8.93 18.81
C GLN A 40 7.92 -7.61 18.74
N GLU A 41 8.48 -7.21 19.88
CA GLU A 41 9.66 -6.34 19.89
C GLU A 41 10.87 -7.28 19.88
N GLN A 42 11.22 -7.74 18.68
CA GLN A 42 12.46 -8.46 18.42
C GLN A 42 13.12 -7.79 17.22
N ALA A 43 13.93 -6.79 17.54
CA ALA A 43 15.14 -6.39 16.84
C ALA A 43 15.18 -6.74 15.34
N ALA A 44 14.56 -5.89 14.52
CA ALA A 44 15.11 -5.63 13.20
C ALA A 44 16.40 -4.83 13.40
N SER A 45 17.46 -5.56 13.80
CA SER A 45 18.82 -5.10 13.63
C SER A 45 18.98 -4.76 12.16
N THR A 46 19.27 -3.49 11.88
CA THR A 46 19.67 -2.99 10.57
C THR A 46 20.93 -3.74 10.16
N LYS A 47 20.75 -4.93 9.58
CA LYS A 47 21.74 -5.52 8.69
C LYS A 47 21.64 -4.68 7.44
N THR A 48 22.48 -3.64 7.36
CA THR A 48 22.89 -3.08 6.08
C THR A 48 23.21 -4.28 5.22
N ALA A 49 22.36 -4.57 4.23
CA ALA A 49 22.63 -5.62 3.28
C ALA A 49 24.00 -5.28 2.69
N ASP A 50 24.99 -6.11 2.97
CA ASP A 50 26.22 -6.14 2.17
C ASP A 50 25.72 -6.20 0.74
N ILE A 51 25.89 -5.10 0.01
CA ILE A 51 25.58 -5.06 -1.42
C ILE A 51 26.40 -6.20 -1.99
N ASP A 52 25.73 -7.22 -2.50
CA ASP A 52 26.41 -8.27 -3.25
C ASP A 52 26.97 -7.60 -4.50
N ASN A 53 28.23 -7.15 -4.40
CA ASN A 53 28.95 -6.45 -5.45
C ASN A 53 29.15 -7.32 -6.71
N SER A 54 28.64 -8.55 -6.73
CA SER A 54 28.60 -9.40 -7.91
C SER A 54 27.42 -9.09 -8.86
N ILE A 55 26.36 -8.42 -8.39
CA ILE A 55 25.22 -8.04 -9.23
C ILE A 55 25.57 -6.72 -9.97
N PRO A 56 25.64 -6.72 -11.31
CA PRO A 56 25.90 -5.49 -12.06
C PRO A 56 24.73 -4.51 -11.93
N MET A 57 25.00 -3.20 -12.03
CA MET A 57 23.93 -2.20 -12.07
C MET A 57 23.02 -2.45 -13.28
N PRO A 58 21.71 -2.69 -13.08
CA PRO A 58 20.79 -2.93 -14.18
C PRO A 58 20.57 -1.68 -15.03
N GLU A 59 20.35 -1.89 -16.33
CA GLU A 59 19.94 -0.83 -17.26
C GLU A 59 18.51 -0.38 -16.97
N TYR A 60 18.21 0.90 -17.16
CA TYR A 60 16.86 1.44 -17.01
C TYR A 60 16.63 2.69 -17.87
N THR A 61 15.37 3.04 -18.10
CA THR A 61 14.97 4.28 -18.78
C THR A 61 13.78 4.91 -18.10
N ILE A 62 13.90 6.18 -17.68
CA ILE A 62 12.75 6.99 -17.25
C ILE A 62 11.99 7.42 -18.51
N VAL A 63 10.78 6.90 -18.70
CA VAL A 63 9.96 7.16 -19.89
C VAL A 63 9.02 8.34 -19.67
N TYR A 64 8.38 8.40 -18.50
CA TYR A 64 7.52 9.51 -18.11
C TYR A 64 7.94 10.10 -16.76
N THR A 65 7.72 11.40 -16.62
CA THR A 65 7.97 12.15 -15.40
C THR A 65 6.77 13.06 -15.14
N ILE A 66 6.25 13.04 -13.92
CA ILE A 66 5.07 13.81 -13.53
C ILE A 66 5.38 14.54 -12.23
N HIS A 67 5.25 15.86 -12.23
CA HIS A 67 5.57 16.70 -11.07
C HIS A 67 4.33 17.11 -10.24
N THR A 68 3.13 16.83 -10.74
CA THR A 68 1.89 17.46 -10.24
C THR A 68 0.92 16.48 -9.59
N GLN A 69 1.28 15.20 -9.48
CA GLN A 69 0.36 14.17 -9.02
C GLN A 69 0.41 13.92 -7.53
N ARG A 70 1.61 13.93 -6.95
CA ARG A 70 1.74 13.65 -5.54
C ARG A 70 1.20 14.84 -4.75
N TYR A 71 0.45 14.53 -3.69
CA TYR A 71 -0.12 15.55 -2.80
C TYR A 71 0.97 16.42 -2.14
N ASP A 72 2.15 15.83 -1.90
CA ASP A 72 3.33 16.50 -1.34
C ASP A 72 4.22 17.18 -2.38
N SER A 73 3.78 17.28 -3.64
CA SER A 73 4.57 17.83 -4.76
C SER A 73 5.85 17.05 -5.12
N GLY A 74 6.01 15.82 -4.62
CA GLY A 74 7.06 14.91 -5.07
C GLY A 74 6.91 14.55 -6.57
N THR A 75 7.98 14.03 -7.17
CA THR A 75 7.99 13.67 -8.60
C THR A 75 7.74 12.18 -8.81
N SER A 76 6.78 11.83 -9.67
CA SER A 76 6.53 10.45 -10.09
C SER A 76 7.30 10.11 -11.37
N TYR A 77 7.97 8.97 -11.37
CA TYR A 77 8.72 8.43 -12.50
C TYR A 77 8.14 7.10 -12.95
N TYR A 78 7.93 6.94 -14.26
CA TYR A 78 7.58 5.66 -14.87
C TYR A 78 8.82 5.12 -15.57
N VAL A 79 9.34 4.01 -15.06
CA VAL A 79 10.64 3.47 -15.41
C VAL A 79 10.49 2.15 -16.15
N LEU A 80 11.12 2.07 -17.32
CA LEU A 80 11.25 0.84 -18.08
C LEU A 80 12.57 0.15 -17.70
N ILE A 81 12.49 -1.12 -17.35
CA ILE A 81 13.63 -2.00 -17.11
C ILE A 81 13.61 -3.19 -18.10
N PRO A 82 14.71 -3.93 -18.26
CA PRO A 82 14.69 -5.21 -18.96
C PRO A 82 13.68 -6.19 -18.36
N ALA A 83 13.23 -7.15 -19.17
CA ALA A 83 12.41 -8.27 -18.73
C ALA A 83 13.06 -8.98 -17.52
N VAL A 84 12.31 -9.11 -16.43
CA VAL A 84 12.81 -9.70 -15.18
C VAL A 84 12.44 -11.17 -15.07
N ASP A 85 13.32 -11.96 -14.47
CA ASP A 85 13.01 -13.32 -14.06
C ASP A 85 12.37 -13.31 -12.65
N ILE A 86 11.05 -13.41 -12.61
CA ILE A 86 10.26 -13.41 -11.37
C ILE A 86 10.37 -14.72 -10.57
N THR A 87 11.09 -15.73 -11.07
CA THR A 87 11.31 -16.99 -10.35
C THR A 87 12.48 -16.94 -9.36
N SER A 88 13.19 -15.81 -9.34
CA SER A 88 14.35 -15.56 -8.49
C SER A 88 14.19 -14.22 -7.78
N ASP A 89 14.83 -14.07 -6.61
CA ASP A 89 14.82 -12.80 -5.87
C ASP A 89 15.86 -11.78 -6.37
N VAL A 90 16.69 -12.14 -7.37
CA VAL A 90 17.72 -11.25 -7.93
C VAL A 90 17.13 -9.92 -8.41
N PHE A 91 15.96 -9.94 -9.05
CA PHE A 91 15.33 -8.71 -9.54
C PHE A 91 14.96 -7.75 -8.40
N LYS A 92 14.71 -8.26 -7.18
CA LYS A 92 14.41 -7.40 -6.03
C LYS A 92 15.63 -6.58 -5.65
N GLU A 93 16.82 -7.18 -5.68
CA GLU A 93 18.07 -6.44 -5.44
C GLU A 93 18.39 -5.45 -6.56
N GLU A 94 18.17 -5.84 -7.81
CA GLU A 94 18.30 -4.94 -8.96
C GLU A 94 17.39 -3.71 -8.82
N VAL A 95 16.11 -3.90 -8.45
CA VAL A 95 15.17 -2.82 -8.19
C VAL A 95 15.64 -1.94 -7.02
N ARG A 96 16.13 -2.52 -5.91
CA ARG A 96 16.68 -1.74 -4.79
C ARG A 96 17.87 -0.89 -5.25
N MET A 97 18.78 -1.43 -6.06
CA MET A 97 19.89 -0.67 -6.63
C MET A 97 19.40 0.51 -7.48
N LEU A 98 18.37 0.30 -8.30
CA LEU A 98 17.76 1.36 -9.11
C LEU A 98 17.10 2.44 -8.25
N VAL A 99 16.34 2.06 -7.22
CA VAL A 99 15.72 3.02 -6.30
C VAL A 99 16.78 3.88 -5.62
N ARG A 100 17.87 3.27 -5.11
CA ARG A 100 19.00 4.03 -4.53
C ARG A 100 19.59 5.02 -5.53
N LYS A 101 19.88 4.55 -6.75
CA LYS A 101 20.47 5.38 -7.80
C LYS A 101 19.56 6.56 -8.17
N ILE A 102 18.27 6.30 -8.41
CA ILE A 102 17.31 7.33 -8.82
C ILE A 102 17.08 8.33 -7.66
N ALA A 103 16.91 7.86 -6.43
CA ALA A 103 16.72 8.74 -5.27
C ALA A 103 17.96 9.62 -5.01
N ALA A 104 19.18 9.06 -5.17
CA ALA A 104 20.41 9.84 -5.04
C ALA A 104 20.54 10.93 -6.13
N GLU A 105 20.05 10.67 -7.34
CA GLU A 105 20.13 11.60 -8.47
C GLU A 105 18.98 12.63 -8.51
N LYS A 106 17.80 12.27 -8.00
CA LYS A 106 16.56 13.04 -8.15
C LYS A 106 15.99 13.59 -6.85
N GLY A 107 16.53 13.18 -5.70
CA GLY A 107 16.00 13.46 -4.37
C GLY A 107 15.10 12.33 -3.84
N GLY A 108 14.85 12.33 -2.53
CA GLY A 108 14.07 11.27 -1.87
C GLY A 108 12.55 11.40 -2.01
N ALA A 109 12.02 12.60 -2.26
CA ALA A 109 10.59 12.86 -2.48
C ALA A 109 10.13 12.46 -3.90
N VAL A 110 10.17 11.15 -4.18
CA VAL A 110 9.88 10.57 -5.49
C VAL A 110 8.97 9.36 -5.38
N SER A 111 8.07 9.17 -6.35
CA SER A 111 7.43 7.88 -6.59
C SER A 111 8.02 7.26 -7.85
N ILE A 112 8.23 5.94 -7.87
CA ILE A 112 8.81 5.24 -9.01
C ILE A 112 7.96 4.00 -9.29
N GLU A 113 7.43 3.89 -10.50
CA GLU A 113 6.79 2.67 -11.01
C GLU A 113 7.73 1.97 -11.98
N PHE A 114 8.10 0.72 -11.70
CA PHE A 114 8.95 -0.10 -12.56
C PHE A 114 8.11 -1.06 -13.39
N HIS A 115 8.29 -1.01 -14.70
CA HIS A 115 7.69 -1.93 -15.65
C HIS A 115 8.78 -2.56 -16.50
N ASP A 116 8.59 -3.83 -16.85
CA ASP A 116 9.50 -4.55 -17.75
C ASP A 116 8.97 -4.63 -19.20
N SER A 117 7.80 -4.02 -19.44
CA SER A 117 7.15 -3.93 -20.74
C SER A 117 6.67 -2.52 -21.00
N ARG A 118 7.01 -1.99 -22.18
CA ARG A 118 6.54 -0.67 -22.63
C ARG A 118 5.01 -0.59 -22.67
N GLN A 119 4.35 -1.68 -23.02
CA GLN A 119 2.88 -1.73 -23.07
C GLN A 119 2.26 -1.55 -21.68
N SER A 120 2.83 -2.20 -20.66
CA SER A 120 2.38 -2.09 -19.27
C SER A 120 2.60 -0.67 -18.73
N LEU A 121 3.79 -0.12 -19.00
CA LEU A 121 4.16 1.24 -18.62
C LEU A 121 3.22 2.29 -19.22
N ASP A 122 3.02 2.25 -20.55
CA ASP A 122 2.15 3.20 -21.24
C ASP A 122 0.70 3.09 -20.78
N LEU A 123 0.24 1.87 -20.44
CA LEU A 123 -1.09 1.64 -19.90
C LEU A 123 -1.24 2.23 -18.49
N SER A 124 -0.27 1.99 -17.59
CA SER A 124 -0.27 2.57 -16.23
C SER A 124 -0.25 4.10 -16.28
N TYR A 125 0.63 4.65 -17.12
CA TYR A 125 0.72 6.10 -17.34
C TYR A 125 -0.59 6.69 -17.88
N LYS A 126 -1.24 6.05 -18.85
CA LYS A 126 -2.54 6.56 -19.34
C LYS A 126 -3.65 6.46 -18.31
N GLN A 127 -3.60 5.44 -17.45
CA GLN A 127 -4.61 5.18 -16.45
C GLN A 127 -4.50 6.13 -15.25
N TYR A 128 -3.29 6.25 -14.69
CA TYR A 128 -3.04 6.97 -13.44
C TYR A 128 -2.16 8.20 -13.63
N GLY A 129 -1.30 8.20 -14.63
CA GLY A 129 -0.39 9.26 -15.03
C GLY A 129 -1.11 10.50 -15.61
N ASP A 130 -1.20 10.59 -16.93
CA ASP A 130 -1.88 11.71 -17.58
C ASP A 130 -3.42 11.58 -17.59
N GLN A 131 -3.95 10.46 -17.09
CA GLN A 131 -5.37 10.13 -17.07
C GLN A 131 -6.04 10.17 -18.46
N SER A 132 -5.26 10.06 -19.54
CA SER A 132 -5.73 10.12 -20.92
C SER A 132 -6.45 8.85 -21.38
N LEU A 133 -6.41 7.75 -20.59
CA LEU A 133 -7.09 6.51 -20.96
C LEU A 133 -8.60 6.72 -21.17
N GLY A 134 -9.23 7.59 -20.36
CA GLY A 134 -10.63 8.00 -20.52
C GLY A 134 -11.68 6.89 -20.38
N ARG A 135 -11.27 5.68 -20.01
CA ARG A 135 -12.13 4.50 -19.81
C ARG A 135 -11.53 3.56 -18.76
N PRO A 136 -12.33 2.65 -18.20
CA PRO A 136 -11.79 1.54 -17.42
C PRO A 136 -10.86 0.65 -18.25
N VAL A 137 -9.88 0.04 -17.57
CA VAL A 137 -9.06 -1.03 -18.17
C VAL A 137 -9.88 -2.28 -18.45
N THR A 138 -9.59 -2.92 -19.57
CA THR A 138 -10.18 -4.21 -19.97
C THR A 138 -9.54 -5.38 -19.19
N GLN A 139 -10.07 -6.59 -19.32
CA GLN A 139 -9.47 -7.76 -18.68
C GLN A 139 -8.07 -8.06 -19.22
N GLY A 140 -7.88 -8.03 -20.55
CA GLY A 140 -6.56 -8.29 -21.13
C GLY A 140 -5.51 -7.24 -20.73
N GLU A 141 -5.93 -5.98 -20.57
CA GLU A 141 -5.07 -4.91 -20.04
C GLU A 141 -4.72 -5.12 -18.57
N ARG A 142 -5.67 -5.59 -17.74
CA ARG A 142 -5.36 -6.01 -16.37
C ARG A 142 -4.34 -7.15 -16.34
N ASP A 143 -4.48 -8.12 -17.23
CA ASP A 143 -3.54 -9.25 -17.31
C ASP A 143 -2.13 -8.80 -17.72
N ILE A 144 -2.02 -7.75 -18.56
CA ILE A 144 -0.74 -7.13 -18.90
C ILE A 144 -0.12 -6.45 -17.68
N LEU A 145 -0.87 -5.60 -16.98
CA LEU A 145 -0.38 -4.92 -15.77
C LEU A 145 0.04 -5.93 -14.70
N ALA A 146 -0.79 -6.96 -14.48
CA ALA A 146 -0.53 -8.01 -13.50
C ALA A 146 0.75 -8.81 -13.77
N ARG A 147 1.24 -8.88 -15.01
CA ARG A 147 2.48 -9.58 -15.36
C ARG A 147 3.70 -8.67 -15.41
N HIS A 148 3.52 -7.40 -15.75
CA HIS A 148 4.60 -6.53 -16.20
C HIS A 148 4.74 -5.23 -15.40
N PHE A 149 3.96 -5.07 -14.34
CA PHE A 149 4.23 -4.09 -13.29
C PHE A 149 5.04 -4.80 -12.21
N ILE A 150 6.30 -4.40 -12.02
CA ILE A 150 7.30 -5.19 -11.29
C ILE A 150 7.49 -4.69 -9.87
N ALA A 151 7.57 -3.38 -9.69
CA ALA A 151 7.74 -2.78 -8.38
C ALA A 151 7.21 -1.35 -8.36
N SER A 152 6.88 -0.87 -7.18
CA SER A 152 6.69 0.55 -6.93
C SER A 152 7.42 1.00 -5.67
N PHE A 153 7.99 2.19 -5.73
CA PHE A 153 8.60 2.87 -4.61
C PHE A 153 7.89 4.18 -4.34
N ASP A 154 7.52 4.42 -3.09
CA ASP A 154 7.03 5.71 -2.61
C ASP A 154 8.02 6.25 -1.58
N GLY A 155 8.84 7.22 -2.00
CA GLY A 155 9.84 7.87 -1.18
C GLY A 155 9.33 9.16 -0.54
N GLU A 156 9.69 9.37 0.71
CA GLU A 156 9.30 10.48 1.58
C GLU A 156 7.81 10.84 1.54
N LEU A 157 6.95 9.83 1.36
CA LEU A 157 5.50 10.03 1.27
C LEU A 157 4.87 9.91 2.66
N ASP A 158 4.48 11.03 3.25
CA ASP A 158 3.89 11.09 4.60
C ASP A 158 2.56 10.34 4.73
N THR A 159 1.86 10.11 3.61
CA THR A 159 0.60 9.34 3.57
C THR A 159 0.81 7.84 3.36
N GLY A 160 2.05 7.39 3.15
CA GLY A 160 2.40 5.99 2.96
C GLY A 160 2.28 5.16 4.24
N ILE A 161 2.29 3.82 4.10
CA ILE A 161 2.36 2.89 5.25
C ILE A 161 3.66 3.14 6.04
N TYR A 162 4.75 3.29 5.30
CA TYR A 162 6.03 3.80 5.78
C TYR A 162 6.42 5.04 4.99
N ARG A 163 7.26 5.90 5.57
CA ARG A 163 7.77 7.11 4.91
C ARG A 163 8.46 6.78 3.58
N ASN A 164 9.18 5.67 3.53
CA ASN A 164 9.75 5.11 2.31
C ASN A 164 9.29 3.67 2.15
N THR A 165 8.43 3.39 1.17
CA THR A 165 7.85 2.07 0.96
C THR A 165 8.25 1.52 -0.40
N LEU A 166 8.86 0.32 -0.42
CA LEU A 166 9.13 -0.42 -1.65
C LEU A 166 8.21 -1.65 -1.71
N MET A 167 7.51 -1.81 -2.83
CA MET A 167 6.58 -2.90 -3.10
C MET A 167 7.02 -3.69 -4.33
N PHE A 168 6.89 -5.01 -4.26
CA PHE A 168 7.18 -5.94 -5.35
C PHE A 168 5.92 -6.67 -5.81
N PHE A 169 5.84 -6.90 -7.11
CA PHE A 169 4.76 -7.54 -7.85
C PHE A 169 5.35 -8.68 -8.72
N PRO A 170 4.56 -9.68 -9.17
CA PRO A 170 3.10 -9.72 -9.31
C PRO A 170 2.33 -10.25 -8.08
N SER A 171 1.30 -9.50 -7.67
CA SER A 171 0.42 -9.76 -6.52
C SER A 171 -0.99 -10.25 -6.90
N ALA A 172 -1.15 -10.86 -8.07
CA ALA A 172 -2.47 -11.09 -8.62
C ALA A 172 -2.96 -12.54 -8.41
N PHE A 173 -3.63 -12.76 -7.27
CA PHE A 173 -4.63 -13.83 -6.98
C PHE A 173 -4.15 -15.17 -6.41
N ARG A 174 -4.22 -15.31 -5.07
CA ARG A 174 -4.08 -16.59 -4.31
C ARG A 174 -5.12 -17.68 -4.64
N GLN A 175 -6.01 -17.43 -5.60
CA GLN A 175 -7.02 -18.38 -6.08
C GLN A 175 -6.59 -19.13 -7.36
N HIS A 176 -5.50 -18.70 -8.04
CA HIS A 176 -4.96 -19.32 -9.24
C HIS A 176 -3.44 -19.52 -9.14
N PRO A 177 -2.93 -20.75 -8.92
CA PRO A 177 -1.51 -21.03 -8.66
C PRO A 177 -0.55 -20.80 -9.85
N SER A 178 -1.04 -20.26 -10.97
CA SER A 178 -0.23 -19.84 -12.12
C SER A 178 0.26 -18.38 -12.04
N VAL A 179 0.06 -17.69 -10.91
CA VAL A 179 0.46 -16.28 -10.71
C VAL A 179 1.18 -16.10 -9.36
N GLY A 180 2.51 -16.20 -9.38
CA GLY A 180 3.51 -15.52 -8.52
C GLY A 180 3.52 -15.70 -6.99
N GLU A 181 4.71 -15.88 -6.41
CA GLU A 181 4.93 -16.00 -4.95
C GLU A 181 4.99 -14.66 -4.18
N HIS A 182 5.03 -13.49 -4.82
CA HIS A 182 5.40 -12.25 -4.12
C HIS A 182 4.42 -11.08 -4.23
N VAL A 183 3.76 -10.84 -3.08
CA VAL A 183 3.34 -9.52 -2.60
C VAL A 183 4.24 -9.23 -1.41
N ALA A 184 5.27 -8.42 -1.60
CA ALA A 184 6.14 -8.01 -0.51
C ALA A 184 6.16 -6.48 -0.48
N SER A 185 6.03 -5.93 0.72
CA SER A 185 6.24 -4.51 0.99
C SER A 185 7.27 -4.39 2.11
N GLU A 186 8.21 -3.48 1.97
CA GLU A 186 9.22 -3.19 2.98
C GLU A 186 9.38 -1.69 3.18
N GLU A 187 9.73 -1.30 4.41
CA GLU A 187 10.33 0.01 4.63
C GLU A 187 11.73 -0.01 4.04
N PHE A 188 11.98 0.85 3.06
CA PHE A 188 13.23 0.87 2.31
C PHE A 188 13.82 2.27 2.30
N ASN A 189 14.96 2.45 2.98
CA ASN A 189 15.67 3.72 3.01
C ASN A 189 16.82 3.70 1.98
N PRO A 190 16.63 4.34 0.79
CA PRO A 190 17.63 4.35 -0.27
C PRO A 190 18.93 5.07 0.09
#